data_AF-A0A925JYZ6-F1
#
_entry.id   AF-A0A925JYZ6-F1
#
_cell.length_a   1.000
_cell.length_b   1.000
_cell.length_c   1.000
_cell.angle_alpha   90.00
_cell.angle_beta   90.00
_cell.angle_gamma   90.00
#
_symmetry.space_group_name_H-M   'P 1'
#
loop_
_entity.id
_entity.type
_entity.pdbx_description
1 polymer ?
#
loop_
_entity_poly.entity_id
_entity_poly.type
_entity_poly.pdbx_seq_one_letter_code
_entity_poly.pdbx_strand_id
1 'polypeptide(L)'
;MSNVIELIPLGGVGEFGSNCMALRYGEDMILVDVGMGFPQETAYGVDVEVPDFDFLEEYRDNIAAIVITHGHEDHIGALPYVLKKFNVPVYASHFTMGLIEYKLDEHDLLNDVMLHRVEPRQTVEIGEFSIEFIRVSHSLIDCFALAITTPIGTLIHTGDYKVDETPVIGEPIDLRTLRRYGQEGVLALTSDSTNATVPGRTPSERAVIPDFEEIFSEAEGRIFVAAFASSIHRLQIVFDVAQQFDRKVCVLGRSMVKNVEIAERLGYLDLHDGMLVSLQQSRQFADHEIVYLVTGSQGEPRAALSQLSTQSYK
;
A
#
# COMPACT_ATOMS: atom_id res chain seq x y z
N MET A 1 20.74 15.38 27.18
CA MET A 1 19.85 14.58 26.32
C MET A 1 18.68 15.48 25.97
N SER A 2 18.22 15.46 24.71
CA SER A 2 16.97 16.14 24.36
C SER A 2 15.83 15.58 25.21
N ASN A 3 14.93 16.41 25.68
CA ASN A 3 13.73 15.96 26.41
C ASN A 3 12.46 16.17 25.57
N VAL A 4 12.61 16.42 24.27
CA VAL A 4 11.52 16.75 23.36
C VAL A 4 11.62 15.89 22.11
N ILE A 5 10.50 15.30 21.72
CA ILE A 5 10.26 14.70 20.40
C ILE A 5 9.40 15.66 19.59
N GLU A 6 9.77 15.87 18.33
CA GLU A 6 9.03 16.70 17.39
C GLU A 6 8.36 15.82 16.35
N LEU A 7 7.07 16.08 16.09
CA LEU A 7 6.28 15.42 15.06
C LEU A 7 5.84 16.50 14.09
N ILE A 8 6.29 16.39 12.84
CA ILE A 8 6.13 17.43 11.82
C ILE A 8 5.43 16.79 10.61
N PRO A 9 4.10 16.97 10.47
CA PRO A 9 3.40 16.49 9.27
C PRO A 9 3.79 17.37 8.08
N LEU A 10 4.46 16.77 7.09
CA LEU A 10 4.78 17.42 5.82
C LEU A 10 3.66 17.23 4.78
N GLY A 11 2.81 16.23 4.97
CA GLY A 11 1.59 15.99 4.19
C GLY A 11 0.68 14.95 4.87
N GLY A 12 -0.54 14.79 4.34
CA GLY A 12 -1.54 13.83 4.87
C GLY A 12 -2.43 14.36 6.00
N VAL A 13 -2.30 15.63 6.38
CA VAL A 13 -3.16 16.27 7.38
C VAL A 13 -4.05 17.32 6.72
N GLY A 14 -5.37 17.13 6.81
CA GLY A 14 -6.36 18.02 6.18
C GLY A 14 -6.62 17.71 4.70
N GLU A 15 -6.07 16.62 4.20
CA GLU A 15 -6.17 16.16 2.81
C GLU A 15 -6.17 14.62 2.74
N PHE A 16 -6.40 14.07 1.55
CA PHE A 16 -6.25 12.64 1.27
C PHE A 16 -4.97 12.39 0.46
N GLY A 17 -4.11 11.54 1.01
CA GLY A 17 -2.82 11.16 0.45
C GLY A 17 -1.68 12.10 0.85
N SER A 18 -0.57 12.08 0.10
CA SER A 18 0.65 12.81 0.46
C SER A 18 1.21 12.49 1.86
N ASN A 19 0.92 11.29 2.41
CA ASN A 19 1.29 10.97 3.79
C ASN A 19 2.81 11.06 3.98
N CYS A 20 3.23 11.96 4.86
CA CYS A 20 4.63 12.12 5.22
C CYS A 20 4.75 12.79 6.58
N MET A 21 5.31 12.06 7.55
CA MET A 21 5.55 12.55 8.91
C MET A 21 7.04 12.52 9.21
N ALA A 22 7.64 13.67 9.51
CA ALA A 22 8.98 13.72 10.07
C ALA A 22 8.92 13.61 11.59
N LEU A 23 9.68 12.66 12.16
CA LEU A 23 9.88 12.54 13.61
C LEU A 23 11.32 12.86 13.94
N ARG A 24 11.55 13.83 14.83
CA ARG A 24 12.89 14.24 15.25
C ARG A 24 13.07 14.11 16.76
N TYR A 25 14.21 13.56 17.17
CA TYR A 25 14.64 13.52 18.55
C TYR A 25 16.17 13.72 18.63
N GLY A 26 16.59 14.79 19.31
CA GLY A 26 18.01 15.16 19.34
C GLY A 26 18.52 15.54 17.94
N GLU A 27 19.57 14.86 17.48
CA GLU A 27 20.17 15.06 16.17
C GLU A 27 19.66 14.06 15.12
N ASP A 28 18.76 13.14 15.49
CA ASP A 28 18.23 12.14 14.57
C ASP A 28 16.81 12.49 14.14
N MET A 29 16.55 12.33 12.84
CA MET A 29 15.24 12.47 12.21
C MET A 29 14.95 11.23 11.38
N ILE A 30 13.72 10.71 11.46
CA ILE A 30 13.19 9.71 10.53
C ILE A 30 11.99 10.29 9.80
N LEU A 31 11.78 9.85 8.56
CA LEU A 31 10.53 10.09 7.84
C LEU A 31 9.69 8.81 7.92
N VAL A 32 8.43 8.94 8.32
CA VAL A 32 7.43 7.87 8.23
C VAL A 32 6.53 8.17 7.06
N ASP A 33 6.57 7.27 6.07
CA ASP A 33 5.97 7.41 4.75
C ASP A 33 6.42 8.66 3.95
N VAL A 34 6.33 8.55 2.63
CA VAL A 34 6.63 9.61 1.65
C VAL A 34 5.71 9.45 0.45
N GLY A 35 4.43 9.73 0.68
CA GLY A 35 3.35 9.57 -0.28
C GLY A 35 3.25 10.65 -1.35
N MET A 36 2.59 10.31 -2.45
CA MET A 36 2.08 11.32 -3.39
C MET A 36 0.62 11.64 -3.12
N GLY A 37 0.20 12.86 -3.45
CA GLY A 37 -1.19 13.30 -3.46
C GLY A 37 -1.84 13.06 -4.82
N PHE A 38 -3.17 13.08 -4.82
CA PHE A 38 -3.96 13.01 -6.05
C PHE A 38 -4.36 14.43 -6.48
N PRO A 39 -3.93 14.91 -7.66
CA PRO A 39 -4.26 16.25 -8.12
C PRO A 39 -5.77 16.46 -8.21
N GLN A 40 -6.23 17.64 -7.76
CA GLN A 40 -7.63 18.04 -7.95
C GLN A 40 -7.98 18.16 -9.43
N GLU A 41 -9.26 17.98 -9.80
CA GLU A 41 -9.73 18.10 -11.19
C GLU A 41 -9.37 19.47 -11.83
N THR A 42 -9.18 20.50 -11.02
CA THR A 42 -8.82 21.85 -11.46
C THR A 42 -7.33 22.03 -11.75
N ALA A 43 -6.47 21.08 -11.36
CA ALA A 43 -5.02 21.14 -11.55
C ALA A 43 -4.63 20.65 -12.95
N TYR A 44 -5.04 21.41 -13.98
CA TYR A 44 -4.82 21.03 -15.37
C TYR A 44 -3.33 20.83 -15.71
N GLY A 45 -3.00 19.65 -16.24
CA GLY A 45 -1.65 19.30 -16.66
C GLY A 45 -0.73 18.81 -15.55
N VAL A 46 -1.24 18.67 -14.32
CA VAL A 46 -0.52 18.05 -13.20
C VAL A 46 -0.76 16.55 -13.22
N ASP A 47 0.31 15.75 -13.29
CA ASP A 47 0.22 14.29 -13.24
C ASP A 47 0.25 13.75 -11.79
N VAL A 48 1.04 14.37 -10.90
CA VAL A 48 1.19 13.99 -9.48
C VAL A 48 1.43 15.21 -8.61
N GLU A 49 1.02 15.12 -7.34
CA GLU A 49 1.32 16.11 -6.29
C GLU A 49 2.20 15.44 -5.22
N VAL A 50 3.16 16.15 -4.64
CA VAL A 50 4.05 15.61 -3.59
C VAL A 50 4.24 16.66 -2.49
N PRO A 51 4.54 16.24 -1.24
CA PRO A 51 4.88 17.18 -0.17
C PRO A 51 6.04 18.11 -0.55
N ASP A 52 6.05 19.30 0.05
CA ASP A 52 7.18 20.21 -0.05
C ASP A 52 8.31 19.76 0.89
N PHE A 53 9.37 19.21 0.29
CA PHE A 53 10.53 18.71 1.02
C PHE A 53 11.59 19.78 1.29
N ASP A 54 11.40 21.05 0.89
CA ASP A 54 12.41 22.09 1.11
C ASP A 54 12.66 22.36 2.61
N PHE A 55 11.65 22.15 3.47
CA PHE A 55 11.82 22.16 4.92
C PHE A 55 12.91 21.18 5.41
N LEU A 56 13.05 20.03 4.75
CA LEU A 56 14.01 18.99 5.14
C LEU A 56 15.45 19.35 4.78
N GLU A 57 15.69 20.36 3.91
CA GLU A 57 17.04 20.78 3.54
C GLU A 57 17.83 21.32 4.75
N GLU A 58 17.15 21.97 5.70
CA GLU A 58 17.76 22.45 6.94
C GLU A 58 18.18 21.30 7.88
N TYR A 59 17.62 20.11 7.69
CA TYR A 59 17.84 18.91 8.50
C TYR A 59 18.54 17.79 7.73
N ARG A 60 19.12 18.09 6.57
CA ARG A 60 19.70 17.11 5.64
C ARG A 60 20.61 16.08 6.31
N ASP A 61 21.48 16.52 7.22
CA ASP A 61 22.44 15.65 7.92
C ASP A 61 21.81 14.90 9.11
N ASN A 62 20.61 15.30 9.54
CA ASN A 62 19.86 14.67 10.63
C ASN A 62 18.94 13.54 10.14
N ILE A 63 18.58 13.51 8.84
CA ILE A 63 17.69 12.47 8.30
C ILE A 63 18.43 11.14 8.25
N ALA A 64 18.09 10.25 9.17
CA ALA A 64 18.72 8.96 9.35
C ALA A 64 18.11 7.87 8.45
N ALA A 65 16.81 7.91 8.19
CA ALA A 65 16.11 6.93 7.37
C ALA A 65 14.70 7.36 6.95
N ILE A 66 14.15 6.63 5.97
CA ILE A 66 12.72 6.59 5.64
C ILE A 66 12.17 5.24 6.07
N VAL A 67 11.04 5.23 6.77
CA VAL A 67 10.34 4.03 7.25
C VAL A 67 8.95 4.01 6.64
N ILE A 68 8.64 2.96 5.91
CA ILE A 68 7.39 2.84 5.15
C ILE A 68 6.44 1.88 5.86
N THR A 69 5.21 2.33 6.08
CA THR A 69 4.14 1.55 6.70
C THR A 69 3.57 0.51 5.73
N HIS A 70 3.30 0.92 4.49
CA HIS A 70 2.77 0.05 3.44
C HIS A 70 2.92 0.66 2.04
N GLY A 71 2.67 -0.15 1.01
CA GLY A 71 2.98 0.18 -0.38
C GLY A 71 1.90 0.86 -1.23
N HIS A 72 0.97 1.60 -0.64
CA HIS A 72 0.09 2.44 -1.46
C HIS A 72 0.82 3.68 -1.98
N GLU A 73 0.39 4.21 -3.13
CA GLU A 73 1.00 5.37 -3.77
C GLU A 73 0.99 6.61 -2.88
N ASP A 74 -0.01 6.76 -2.04
CA ASP A 74 -0.10 7.83 -1.06
C ASP A 74 0.76 7.61 0.19
N HIS A 75 1.61 6.58 0.21
CA HIS A 75 2.63 6.32 1.23
C HIS A 75 4.05 6.12 0.64
N ILE A 76 4.17 5.65 -0.60
CA ILE A 76 5.48 5.43 -1.28
C ILE A 76 5.69 6.27 -2.53
N GLY A 77 4.66 6.97 -3.00
CA GLY A 77 4.65 7.57 -4.34
C GLY A 77 5.66 8.69 -4.53
N ALA A 78 5.98 9.44 -3.47
CA ALA A 78 6.97 10.51 -3.54
C ALA A 78 8.41 10.03 -3.25
N LEU A 79 8.61 8.74 -2.97
CA LEU A 79 9.92 8.18 -2.64
C LEU A 79 11.02 8.51 -3.67
N PRO A 80 10.79 8.41 -5.01
CA PRO A 80 11.80 8.79 -6.00
C PRO A 80 12.19 10.28 -5.94
N TYR A 81 11.28 11.15 -5.51
CA TYR A 81 11.50 12.59 -5.42
C TYR A 81 12.32 12.92 -4.16
N VAL A 82 11.98 12.31 -3.04
CA VAL A 82 12.71 12.47 -1.77
C VAL A 82 14.12 11.90 -1.88
N LEU A 83 14.30 10.69 -2.40
CA LEU A 83 15.61 10.03 -2.46
C LEU A 83 16.61 10.73 -3.39
N LYS A 84 16.13 11.45 -4.41
CA LYS A 84 16.99 12.33 -5.23
C LYS A 84 17.57 13.51 -4.44
N LYS A 85 16.83 14.00 -3.45
CA LYS A 85 17.29 15.09 -2.55
C LYS A 85 18.06 14.53 -1.37
N PHE A 86 17.56 13.48 -0.72
CA PHE A 86 18.06 12.91 0.54
C PHE A 86 18.23 11.39 0.38
N ASN A 87 19.42 10.95 -0.06
CA ASN A 87 19.68 9.53 -0.28
C ASN A 87 19.99 8.81 1.04
N VAL A 88 18.94 8.36 1.72
CA VAL A 88 18.99 7.71 3.03
C VAL A 88 18.42 6.30 2.96
N PRO A 89 18.74 5.40 3.90
CA PRO A 89 18.18 4.06 3.95
C PRO A 89 16.64 4.05 4.04
N VAL A 90 16.00 3.12 3.33
CA VAL A 90 14.56 2.91 3.31
C VAL A 90 14.21 1.56 3.94
N TYR A 91 13.30 1.55 4.91
CA TYR A 91 12.82 0.34 5.59
C TYR A 91 11.38 0.05 5.20
N ALA A 92 11.09 -1.16 4.73
CA ALA A 92 9.73 -1.54 4.34
C ALA A 92 9.48 -3.06 4.44
N SER A 93 8.20 -3.44 4.48
CA SER A 93 7.81 -4.84 4.41
C SER A 93 8.21 -5.50 3.09
N HIS A 94 8.21 -6.83 3.04
CA HIS A 94 8.61 -7.56 1.84
C HIS A 94 7.81 -7.18 0.60
N PHE A 95 6.48 -7.17 0.70
CA PHE A 95 5.62 -6.82 -0.42
C PHE A 95 5.80 -5.36 -0.82
N THR A 96 5.82 -4.45 0.16
CA THR A 96 6.05 -3.02 -0.08
C THR A 96 7.41 -2.77 -0.73
N MET A 97 8.44 -3.53 -0.34
CA MET A 97 9.76 -3.43 -0.95
C MET A 97 9.73 -3.81 -2.43
N GLY A 98 8.99 -4.85 -2.82
CA GLY A 98 8.82 -5.19 -4.23
C GLY A 98 8.16 -4.08 -5.06
N LEU A 99 7.22 -3.33 -4.47
CA LEU A 99 6.61 -2.16 -5.11
C LEU A 99 7.59 -0.97 -5.20
N ILE A 100 8.35 -0.72 -4.12
CA ILE A 100 9.39 0.30 -4.08
C ILE A 100 10.47 0.03 -5.12
N GLU A 101 10.98 -1.21 -5.21
CA GLU A 101 12.01 -1.59 -6.17
C GLU A 101 11.58 -1.28 -7.60
N TYR A 102 10.36 -1.68 -7.97
CA TYR A 102 9.80 -1.38 -9.28
C TYR A 102 9.68 0.13 -9.53
N LYS A 103 9.16 0.88 -8.55
CA LYS A 103 9.04 2.34 -8.66
C LYS A 103 10.40 3.01 -8.84
N LEU A 104 11.41 2.60 -8.08
CA LEU A 104 12.75 3.18 -8.19
C LEU A 104 13.45 2.78 -9.49
N ASP A 105 13.17 1.61 -10.05
CA ASP A 105 13.63 1.19 -11.38
C ASP A 105 13.06 2.08 -12.50
N GLU A 106 11.75 2.41 -12.43
CA GLU A 106 11.11 3.35 -13.38
C GLU A 106 11.73 4.76 -13.36
N HIS A 107 12.45 5.12 -12.29
CA HIS A 107 13.09 6.40 -12.09
C HIS A 107 14.63 6.34 -12.18
N ASP A 108 15.20 5.21 -12.60
CA ASP A 108 16.65 4.96 -12.69
C ASP A 108 17.41 5.15 -11.35
N LEU A 109 16.75 4.88 -10.22
CA LEU A 109 17.31 5.07 -8.86
C LEU A 109 17.63 3.77 -8.12
N LEU A 110 17.12 2.62 -8.59
CA LEU A 110 17.18 1.36 -7.83
C LEU A 110 18.60 0.97 -7.37
N ASN A 111 19.61 1.25 -8.20
CA ASN A 111 20.99 0.88 -7.91
C ASN A 111 21.72 1.87 -6.96
N ASP A 112 21.11 3.01 -6.66
CA ASP A 112 21.74 4.10 -5.90
C ASP A 112 21.19 4.22 -4.47
N VAL A 113 20.22 3.39 -4.09
CA VAL A 113 19.50 3.49 -2.81
C VAL A 113 19.80 2.31 -1.88
N MET A 114 19.72 2.54 -0.57
CA MET A 114 19.84 1.49 0.44
C MET A 114 18.45 1.01 0.87
N LEU A 115 18.10 -0.21 0.51
CA LEU A 115 16.80 -0.81 0.80
C LEU A 115 16.92 -1.92 1.86
N HIS A 116 16.17 -1.78 2.95
CA HIS A 116 16.16 -2.71 4.07
C HIS A 116 14.77 -3.32 4.26
N ARG A 117 14.66 -4.61 3.98
CA ARG A 117 13.43 -5.36 4.27
C ARG A 117 13.29 -5.58 5.78
N VAL A 118 12.08 -5.40 6.29
CA VAL A 118 11.71 -5.67 7.69
C VAL A 118 10.54 -6.64 7.78
N GLU A 119 10.54 -7.43 8.84
CA GLU A 119 9.54 -8.45 9.14
C GLU A 119 8.62 -8.01 10.30
N PRO A 120 7.40 -8.57 10.42
CA PRO A 120 6.56 -8.33 11.58
C PRO A 120 7.28 -8.67 12.89
N ARG A 121 7.12 -7.81 13.90
CA ARG A 121 7.73 -7.87 15.24
C ARG A 121 9.26 -7.74 15.23
N GLN A 122 9.87 -7.45 14.08
CA GLN A 122 11.26 -7.06 14.04
C GLN A 122 11.41 -5.68 14.66
N THR A 123 12.50 -5.48 15.40
CA THR A 123 12.94 -4.17 15.88
C THR A 123 14.18 -3.73 15.11
N VAL A 124 14.21 -2.47 14.69
CA VAL A 124 15.36 -1.85 14.02
C VAL A 124 15.78 -0.62 14.80
N GLU A 125 17.09 -0.45 14.98
CA GLU A 125 17.70 0.73 15.60
C GLU A 125 18.14 1.71 14.50
N ILE A 126 17.64 2.93 14.56
CA ILE A 126 17.95 4.03 13.63
C ILE A 126 18.26 5.26 14.46
N GLY A 127 19.54 5.57 14.67
CA GLY A 127 19.94 6.63 15.61
C GLY A 127 19.40 6.37 17.01
N GLU A 128 18.73 7.36 17.59
CA GLU A 128 18.04 7.28 18.89
C GLU A 128 16.65 6.60 18.84
N PHE A 129 16.21 6.11 17.68
CA PHE A 129 14.92 5.44 17.50
C PHE A 129 15.05 3.92 17.48
N SER A 130 14.33 3.24 18.36
CA SER A 130 14.10 1.79 18.31
C SER A 130 12.68 1.52 17.80
N ILE A 131 12.57 0.96 16.59
CA ILE A 131 11.29 0.86 15.85
C ILE A 131 10.88 -0.61 15.73
N GLU A 132 9.79 -1.01 16.39
CA GLU A 132 9.15 -2.31 16.20
C GLU A 132 8.01 -2.22 15.17
N PHE A 133 8.03 -3.13 14.18
CA PHE A 133 7.05 -3.20 13.11
C PHE A 133 5.88 -4.11 13.49
N ILE A 134 4.69 -3.56 13.67
CA ILE A 134 3.50 -4.27 14.15
C ILE A 134 2.56 -4.52 12.98
N ARG A 135 2.28 -5.80 12.67
CA ARG A 135 1.36 -6.15 11.58
C ARG A 135 -0.03 -5.55 11.82
N VAL A 136 -0.54 -4.85 10.81
CA VAL A 136 -1.92 -4.37 10.76
C VAL A 136 -2.62 -4.89 9.50
N SER A 137 -3.95 -4.94 9.55
CA SER A 137 -4.75 -5.23 8.36
C SER A 137 -5.06 -3.93 7.62
N HIS A 138 -5.06 -3.95 6.30
CA HIS A 138 -5.48 -2.84 5.44
C HIS A 138 -6.13 -3.40 4.16
N SER A 139 -6.38 -2.57 3.15
CA SER A 139 -6.73 -3.02 1.80
C SER A 139 -5.53 -3.55 1.00
N LEU A 140 -4.32 -3.44 1.54
CA LEU A 140 -3.07 -4.02 1.05
C LEU A 140 -2.59 -5.15 2.00
N ILE A 141 -1.65 -5.97 1.53
CA ILE A 141 -0.96 -6.98 2.33
C ILE A 141 0.32 -6.41 2.97
N ASP A 142 0.82 -7.08 4.02
CA ASP A 142 2.09 -6.75 4.69
C ASP A 142 2.22 -5.26 5.07
N CYS A 143 1.20 -4.76 5.77
CA CYS A 143 1.14 -3.41 6.31
C CYS A 143 1.59 -3.38 7.77
N PHE A 144 2.23 -2.28 8.17
CA PHE A 144 2.73 -2.07 9.52
C PHE A 144 2.22 -0.80 10.18
N ALA A 145 1.79 -0.94 11.44
CA ALA A 145 1.94 0.13 12.42
C ALA A 145 3.37 0.11 12.98
N LEU A 146 3.84 1.24 13.48
CA LEU A 146 5.20 1.42 14.01
C LEU A 146 5.12 1.77 15.48
N ALA A 147 5.82 1.02 16.32
CA ALA A 147 6.12 1.44 17.68
C ALA A 147 7.53 2.03 17.73
N ILE A 148 7.60 3.36 17.80
CA ILE A 148 8.80 4.16 17.73
C ILE A 148 9.19 4.56 19.15
N THR A 149 10.18 3.85 19.71
CA THR A 149 10.66 4.07 21.07
C THR A 149 11.83 5.05 21.06
N THR A 150 11.74 6.04 21.94
CA THR A 150 12.82 7.01 22.22
C THR A 150 13.11 7.01 23.73
N PRO A 151 14.22 7.63 24.19
CA PRO A 151 14.51 7.73 25.63
C PRO A 151 13.43 8.42 26.47
N ILE A 152 12.54 9.22 25.86
CA ILE A 152 11.46 9.94 26.57
C ILE A 152 10.11 9.22 26.50
N GLY A 153 10.00 8.13 25.73
CA GLY A 153 8.79 7.33 25.61
C GLY A 153 8.54 6.77 24.21
N THR A 154 7.47 5.99 24.11
CA THR A 154 7.07 5.29 22.89
C THR A 154 5.95 6.02 22.17
N LEU A 155 6.13 6.27 20.88
CA LEU A 155 5.08 6.74 19.98
C LEU A 155 4.55 5.57 19.15
N ILE A 156 3.22 5.50 18.98
CA ILE A 156 2.61 4.60 18.00
C ILE A 156 2.19 5.42 16.77
N HIS A 157 2.65 5.02 15.60
CA HIS A 157 2.14 5.49 14.32
C HIS A 157 1.40 4.34 13.64
N THR A 158 0.10 4.47 13.40
CA THR A 158 -0.69 3.34 12.93
C THR A 158 -0.42 2.96 11.47
N GLY A 159 0.12 3.90 10.68
CA GLY A 159 -0.12 3.88 9.23
C GLY A 159 -1.62 3.86 8.96
N ASP A 160 -2.00 3.33 7.81
CA ASP A 160 -3.39 2.99 7.55
C ASP A 160 -3.73 1.62 8.12
N TYR A 161 -4.92 1.50 8.71
CA TYR A 161 -5.35 0.22 9.24
C TYR A 161 -6.87 0.04 9.28
N LYS A 162 -7.26 -1.22 9.34
CA LYS A 162 -8.55 -1.70 9.79
C LYS A 162 -8.35 -2.88 10.74
N VAL A 163 -9.42 -3.29 11.43
CA VAL A 163 -9.39 -4.45 12.33
C VAL A 163 -10.06 -5.64 11.66
N ASP A 164 -9.28 -6.42 10.91
CA ASP A 164 -9.70 -7.68 10.28
C ASP A 164 -9.09 -8.88 11.03
N GLU A 165 -9.95 -9.69 11.65
CA GLU A 165 -9.55 -10.88 12.42
C GLU A 165 -9.48 -12.14 11.57
N THR A 166 -9.95 -12.08 10.31
CA THR A 166 -10.03 -13.19 9.38
C THR A 166 -9.60 -12.77 7.97
N PRO A 167 -8.40 -12.20 7.77
CA PRO A 167 -7.98 -11.75 6.45
C PRO A 167 -7.93 -12.91 5.45
N VAL A 168 -7.99 -12.58 4.16
CA VAL A 168 -7.89 -13.57 3.07
C VAL A 168 -6.46 -14.13 2.98
N ILE A 169 -5.46 -13.25 3.12
CA ILE A 169 -4.04 -13.57 2.97
C ILE A 169 -3.32 -13.24 4.29
N GLY A 170 -2.40 -14.10 4.72
CA GLY A 170 -1.53 -13.84 5.86
C GLY A 170 -2.23 -13.89 7.23
N GLU A 171 -1.59 -13.27 8.22
CA GLU A 171 -2.05 -13.27 9.62
C GLU A 171 -2.99 -12.09 9.92
N PRO A 172 -3.93 -12.24 10.87
CA PRO A 172 -4.71 -11.13 11.41
C PRO A 172 -3.86 -9.99 11.98
N ILE A 173 -4.47 -8.82 12.16
CA ILE A 173 -3.88 -7.69 12.89
C ILE A 173 -3.32 -8.12 14.25
N ASP A 174 -2.11 -7.66 14.59
CA ASP A 174 -1.42 -8.02 15.84
C ASP A 174 -1.92 -7.21 17.05
N LEU A 175 -3.15 -7.48 17.45
CA LEU A 175 -3.76 -6.90 18.65
C LEU A 175 -3.01 -7.27 19.94
N ARG A 176 -2.20 -8.34 19.94
CA ARG A 176 -1.43 -8.75 21.12
C ARG A 176 -0.31 -7.76 21.38
N THR A 177 0.45 -7.43 20.34
CA THR A 177 1.55 -6.46 20.41
C THR A 177 1.03 -5.05 20.71
N LEU A 178 -0.07 -4.63 20.07
CA LEU A 178 -0.72 -3.35 20.38
C LEU A 178 -1.20 -3.27 21.84
N ARG A 179 -1.77 -4.36 22.39
CA ARG A 179 -2.18 -4.43 23.79
C ARG A 179 -0.98 -4.31 24.74
N ARG A 180 0.15 -4.95 24.41
CA ARG A 180 1.38 -4.86 25.21
C ARG A 180 1.83 -3.40 25.33
N TYR A 181 1.96 -2.68 24.22
CA TYR A 181 2.30 -1.25 24.25
C TYR A 181 1.28 -0.40 25.00
N GLY A 182 -0.02 -0.69 24.85
CA GLY A 182 -1.06 -0.02 25.62
C GLY A 182 -0.94 -0.22 27.14
N GLN A 183 -0.38 -1.35 27.59
CA GLN A 183 -0.12 -1.64 29.01
C GLN A 183 1.18 -1.02 29.52
N GLU A 184 2.22 -0.97 28.68
CA GLU A 184 3.50 -0.33 28.99
C GLU A 184 3.36 1.21 29.10
N GLY A 185 2.40 1.78 28.36
CA GLY A 185 2.16 3.21 28.28
C GLY A 185 2.79 3.81 27.04
N VAL A 186 2.01 4.60 26.31
CA VAL A 186 2.43 5.29 25.09
C VAL A 186 2.44 6.80 25.32
N LEU A 187 3.47 7.48 24.84
CA LEU A 187 3.62 8.93 24.92
C LEU A 187 2.62 9.63 24.00
N ALA A 188 2.48 9.12 22.78
CA ALA A 188 1.57 9.66 21.78
C ALA A 188 1.12 8.56 20.80
N LEU A 189 -0.06 8.78 20.21
CA LEU A 189 -0.62 7.97 19.14
C LEU A 189 -0.93 8.90 17.96
N THR A 190 -0.39 8.56 16.79
CA THR A 190 -0.77 9.15 15.51
C THR A 190 -1.56 8.09 14.74
N SER A 191 -2.84 8.35 14.51
CA SER A 191 -3.80 7.36 14.02
C SER A 191 -4.46 7.83 12.72
N ASP A 192 -4.65 6.88 11.80
CA ASP A 192 -5.51 7.03 10.63
C ASP A 192 -6.92 7.52 11.05
N SER A 193 -7.40 8.53 10.32
CA SER A 193 -8.68 9.22 10.53
C SER A 193 -9.59 9.17 9.29
N THR A 194 -9.18 8.49 8.22
CA THR A 194 -9.87 8.40 6.93
C THR A 194 -11.34 8.03 7.07
N ASN A 195 -11.64 7.04 7.91
CA ASN A 195 -12.99 6.53 8.09
C ASN A 195 -13.60 6.88 9.47
N ALA A 196 -13.03 7.86 10.19
CA ALA A 196 -13.43 8.19 11.56
C ALA A 196 -14.88 8.70 11.68
N THR A 197 -15.47 9.17 10.58
CA THR A 197 -16.86 9.66 10.53
C THR A 197 -17.87 8.57 10.20
N VAL A 198 -17.42 7.36 9.83
CA VAL A 198 -18.30 6.24 9.48
C VAL A 198 -18.53 5.36 10.71
N PRO A 199 -19.78 5.22 11.19
CA PRO A 199 -20.07 4.41 12.36
C PRO A 199 -19.98 2.92 12.05
N GLY A 200 -19.65 2.13 13.07
CA GLY A 200 -19.67 0.67 13.00
C GLY A 200 -18.27 0.07 12.84
N ARG A 201 -18.21 -1.11 12.22
CA ARG A 201 -16.98 -1.87 12.01
C ARG A 201 -16.91 -2.31 10.56
N THR A 202 -15.76 -2.11 9.94
CA THR A 202 -15.47 -2.64 8.60
C THR A 202 -15.52 -4.17 8.64
N PRO A 203 -16.32 -4.82 7.77
CA PRO A 203 -16.30 -6.27 7.63
C PRO A 203 -14.93 -6.78 7.18
N SER A 204 -14.68 -8.07 7.41
CA SER A 204 -13.52 -8.74 6.85
C SER A 204 -13.54 -8.70 5.33
N GLU A 205 -12.37 -8.74 4.67
CA GLU A 205 -12.33 -8.93 3.20
C GLU A 205 -13.09 -10.18 2.76
N ARG A 206 -13.19 -11.21 3.60
CA ARG A 206 -13.94 -12.44 3.28
C ARG A 206 -15.44 -12.21 3.12
N ALA A 207 -15.97 -11.11 3.66
CA ALA A 207 -17.41 -10.82 3.62
C ALA A 207 -17.94 -10.58 2.20
N VAL A 208 -17.06 -10.24 1.24
CA VAL A 208 -17.47 -10.01 -0.16
C VAL A 208 -17.52 -11.32 -0.98
N ILE A 209 -16.96 -12.42 -0.48
CA ILE A 209 -16.87 -13.69 -1.24
C ILE A 209 -18.25 -14.19 -1.68
N PRO A 210 -19.29 -14.25 -0.82
CA PRO A 210 -20.61 -14.74 -1.24
C PRO A 210 -21.21 -13.93 -2.39
N ASP A 211 -21.05 -12.60 -2.37
CA ASP A 211 -21.54 -11.72 -3.44
C ASP A 211 -20.77 -11.97 -4.75
N PHE A 212 -19.46 -12.23 -4.68
CA PHE A 212 -18.67 -12.65 -5.84
C PHE A 212 -19.14 -14.01 -6.39
N GLU A 213 -19.38 -14.99 -5.54
CA GLU A 213 -19.88 -16.31 -5.95
C GLU A 213 -21.25 -16.21 -6.63
N GLU A 214 -22.16 -15.40 -6.07
CA GLU A 214 -23.48 -15.13 -6.66
C GLU A 214 -23.33 -14.53 -8.06
N ILE A 215 -22.56 -13.43 -8.19
CA ILE A 215 -22.31 -12.76 -9.48
C ILE A 215 -21.73 -13.73 -10.51
N PHE A 216 -20.75 -14.55 -10.12
CA PHE A 216 -20.10 -15.49 -11.04
C PHE A 216 -21.03 -16.63 -11.46
N SER A 217 -21.92 -17.05 -10.57
CA SER A 217 -22.91 -18.09 -10.85
C SER A 217 -24.02 -17.63 -11.79
N GLU A 218 -24.44 -16.37 -11.70
CA GLU A 218 -25.53 -15.80 -12.50
C GLU A 218 -25.08 -15.25 -13.86
N ALA A 219 -23.81 -14.88 -13.99
CA ALA A 219 -23.29 -14.23 -15.20
C ALA A 219 -23.22 -15.19 -16.40
N GLU A 220 -24.13 -15.04 -17.37
CA GLU A 220 -24.09 -15.79 -18.63
C GLU A 220 -23.00 -15.30 -19.61
N GLY A 221 -22.42 -14.12 -19.37
CA GLY A 221 -21.45 -13.47 -20.25
C GLY A 221 -20.08 -13.25 -19.61
N ARG A 222 -19.30 -12.34 -20.22
CA ARG A 222 -18.00 -11.89 -19.71
C ARG A 222 -18.18 -11.12 -18.41
N ILE A 223 -17.31 -11.37 -17.44
CA ILE A 223 -17.25 -10.60 -16.20
C ILE A 223 -16.10 -9.61 -16.29
N PHE A 224 -16.34 -8.36 -15.91
CA PHE A 224 -15.31 -7.33 -15.77
C PHE A 224 -15.26 -6.91 -14.31
N VAL A 225 -14.15 -7.23 -13.63
CA VAL A 225 -13.93 -6.82 -12.23
C VAL A 225 -12.98 -5.63 -12.22
N ALA A 226 -13.52 -4.46 -11.87
CA ALA A 226 -12.72 -3.25 -11.67
C ALA A 226 -12.27 -3.16 -10.21
N ALA A 227 -10.97 -3.06 -9.98
CA ALA A 227 -10.39 -2.96 -8.64
C ALA A 227 -9.12 -2.12 -8.63
N PHE A 228 -8.73 -1.66 -7.44
CA PHE A 228 -7.41 -1.09 -7.21
C PHE A 228 -6.34 -2.17 -7.42
N ALA A 229 -5.30 -1.85 -8.19
CA ALA A 229 -4.19 -2.76 -8.46
C ALA A 229 -3.45 -3.19 -7.19
N SER A 230 -3.48 -2.36 -6.15
CA SER A 230 -2.89 -2.64 -4.85
C SER A 230 -3.72 -3.62 -4.01
N SER A 231 -5.00 -3.86 -4.32
CA SER A 231 -5.86 -4.66 -3.43
C SER A 231 -5.64 -6.18 -3.57
N ILE A 232 -4.48 -6.68 -3.16
CA ILE A 232 -4.04 -8.07 -3.37
C ILE A 232 -5.01 -9.10 -2.74
N HIS A 233 -5.58 -8.79 -1.57
CA HIS A 233 -6.65 -9.61 -0.98
C HIS A 233 -7.84 -9.78 -1.93
N ARG A 234 -8.26 -8.68 -2.58
CA ARG A 234 -9.37 -8.70 -3.54
C ARG A 234 -8.99 -9.47 -4.80
N LEU A 235 -7.74 -9.33 -5.26
CA LEU A 235 -7.27 -10.06 -6.44
C LEU A 235 -7.30 -11.57 -6.18
N GLN A 236 -6.83 -12.03 -5.02
CA GLN A 236 -6.91 -13.45 -4.64
C GLN A 236 -8.35 -13.96 -4.63
N ILE A 237 -9.29 -13.22 -4.03
CA ILE A 237 -10.72 -13.58 -4.06
C ILE A 237 -11.21 -13.76 -5.50
N VAL A 238 -10.85 -12.84 -6.40
CA VAL A 238 -11.26 -12.93 -7.80
C VAL A 238 -10.66 -14.15 -8.49
N PHE A 239 -9.38 -14.47 -8.22
CA PHE A 239 -8.74 -15.66 -8.77
C PHE A 239 -9.36 -16.96 -8.25
N ASP A 240 -9.62 -17.06 -6.95
CA ASP A 240 -10.26 -18.22 -6.32
C ASP A 240 -11.66 -18.46 -6.88
N VAL A 241 -12.48 -17.40 -6.97
CA VAL A 241 -13.85 -17.50 -7.49
C VAL A 241 -13.82 -17.78 -9.00
N ALA A 242 -12.92 -17.16 -9.77
CA ALA A 242 -12.77 -17.49 -11.19
C ALA A 242 -12.44 -18.97 -11.40
N GLN A 243 -11.56 -19.54 -10.57
CA GLN A 243 -11.25 -20.95 -10.61
C GLN A 243 -12.46 -21.83 -10.28
N GLN A 244 -13.20 -21.50 -9.22
CA GLN A 244 -14.38 -22.25 -8.78
C GLN A 244 -15.45 -22.38 -9.87
N PHE A 245 -15.55 -21.38 -10.74
CA PHE A 245 -16.51 -21.33 -11.85
C PHE A 245 -15.85 -21.61 -13.22
N ASP A 246 -14.68 -22.24 -13.24
CA ASP A 246 -13.95 -22.66 -14.45
C ASP A 246 -13.67 -21.51 -15.45
N ARG A 247 -13.53 -20.28 -14.94
CA ARG A 247 -13.20 -19.11 -15.76
C ARG A 247 -11.71 -18.83 -15.77
N LYS A 248 -11.19 -18.44 -16.93
CA LYS A 248 -9.85 -17.88 -17.09
C LYS A 248 -9.85 -16.41 -16.72
N VAL A 249 -8.69 -15.88 -16.32
CA VAL A 249 -8.54 -14.47 -15.94
C VAL A 249 -7.58 -13.75 -16.89
N CYS A 250 -8.04 -12.64 -17.46
CA CYS A 250 -7.22 -11.73 -18.25
C CYS A 250 -7.00 -10.42 -17.46
N VAL A 251 -5.75 -10.17 -17.08
CA VAL A 251 -5.38 -8.99 -16.30
C VAL A 251 -5.06 -7.83 -17.23
N LEU A 252 -5.71 -6.68 -17.00
CA LEU A 252 -5.61 -5.50 -17.86
C LEU A 252 -5.22 -4.25 -17.04
N GLY A 253 -4.26 -3.50 -17.58
CA GLY A 253 -3.68 -2.32 -16.94
C GLY A 253 -2.27 -2.59 -16.41
N ARG A 254 -1.33 -1.70 -16.72
CA ARG A 254 0.11 -1.88 -16.42
C ARG A 254 0.38 -2.10 -14.94
N SER A 255 -0.20 -1.29 -14.05
CA SER A 255 -0.03 -1.43 -12.61
C SER A 255 -0.65 -2.72 -12.06
N MET A 256 -1.82 -3.13 -12.57
CA MET A 256 -2.45 -4.40 -12.15
C MET A 256 -1.60 -5.60 -12.56
N VAL A 257 -1.14 -5.65 -13.81
CA VAL A 257 -0.24 -6.72 -14.28
C VAL A 257 1.00 -6.77 -13.42
N LYS A 258 1.62 -5.61 -13.14
CA LYS A 258 2.85 -5.58 -12.37
C LYS A 258 2.66 -6.02 -10.92
N ASN A 259 1.59 -5.58 -10.27
CA ASN A 259 1.30 -5.97 -8.90
C ASN A 259 0.98 -7.46 -8.78
N VAL A 260 0.28 -8.04 -9.76
CA VAL A 260 0.05 -9.49 -9.85
C VAL A 260 1.37 -10.23 -10.00
N GLU A 261 2.25 -9.83 -10.91
CA GLU A 261 3.58 -10.44 -11.09
C GLU A 261 4.43 -10.38 -9.81
N ILE A 262 4.44 -9.23 -9.12
CA ILE A 262 5.19 -9.07 -7.86
C ILE A 262 4.57 -9.98 -6.79
N ALA A 263 3.25 -9.95 -6.62
CA ALA A 263 2.58 -10.73 -5.58
C ALA A 263 2.71 -12.25 -5.81
N GLU A 264 2.60 -12.73 -7.05
CA GLU A 264 2.85 -14.13 -7.42
C GLU A 264 4.30 -14.53 -7.15
N ARG A 265 5.27 -13.75 -7.65
CA ARG A 265 6.71 -14.02 -7.46
C ARG A 265 7.10 -14.10 -5.98
N LEU A 266 6.49 -13.26 -5.15
CA LEU A 266 6.74 -13.23 -3.70
C LEU A 266 5.89 -14.25 -2.91
N GLY A 267 4.99 -14.99 -3.57
CA GLY A 267 4.18 -16.05 -2.97
C GLY A 267 2.95 -15.57 -2.20
N TYR A 268 2.45 -14.37 -2.48
CA TYR A 268 1.22 -13.84 -1.88
C TYR A 268 -0.05 -14.16 -2.68
N LEU A 269 0.09 -14.36 -4.00
CA LEU A 269 -0.99 -14.85 -4.84
C LEU A 269 -0.80 -16.32 -5.14
N ASP A 270 -1.84 -17.10 -4.93
CA ASP A 270 -1.93 -18.49 -5.36
C ASP A 270 -2.66 -18.55 -6.70
N LEU A 271 -1.90 -18.70 -7.78
CA LEU A 271 -2.40 -18.74 -9.15
C LEU A 271 -2.25 -20.15 -9.71
N HIS A 272 -3.36 -20.74 -10.14
CA HIS A 272 -3.34 -22.08 -10.72
C HIS A 272 -2.80 -22.06 -12.15
N ASP A 273 -2.11 -23.13 -12.53
CA ASP A 273 -1.54 -23.28 -13.87
C ASP A 273 -2.58 -23.06 -14.98
N GLY A 274 -2.25 -22.15 -15.89
CA GLY A 274 -3.10 -21.79 -17.01
C GLY A 274 -4.38 -21.04 -16.63
N MET A 275 -4.48 -20.49 -15.42
CA MET A 275 -5.56 -19.56 -15.02
C MET A 275 -5.44 -18.23 -15.75
N LEU A 276 -4.23 -17.65 -15.77
CA LEU A 276 -3.95 -16.38 -16.42
C LEU A 276 -3.84 -16.57 -17.94
N VAL A 277 -4.50 -15.69 -18.70
CA VAL A 277 -4.44 -15.66 -20.16
C VAL A 277 -4.13 -14.25 -20.66
N SER A 278 -3.34 -14.19 -21.73
CA SER A 278 -3.09 -12.92 -22.43
C SER A 278 -4.36 -12.37 -23.06
N LEU A 279 -4.38 -11.06 -23.35
CA LEU A 279 -5.49 -10.43 -24.07
C LEU A 279 -5.76 -11.12 -25.42
N GLN A 280 -4.72 -11.57 -26.13
CA GLN A 280 -4.87 -12.28 -27.40
C GLN A 280 -5.54 -13.64 -27.22
N GLN A 281 -5.13 -14.41 -26.21
CA GLN A 281 -5.72 -15.71 -25.89
C GLN A 281 -7.17 -15.57 -25.40
N SER A 282 -7.48 -14.50 -24.64
CA SER A 282 -8.82 -14.25 -24.11
C SER A 282 -9.90 -14.23 -25.21
N ARG A 283 -9.55 -13.83 -26.44
CA ARG A 283 -10.45 -13.77 -27.60
C ARG A 283 -10.88 -15.14 -28.14
N GLN A 284 -10.24 -16.22 -27.67
CA GLN A 284 -10.53 -17.59 -28.10
C GLN A 284 -11.52 -18.31 -27.18
N PHE A 285 -11.75 -17.78 -25.98
CA PHE A 285 -12.68 -18.32 -24.99
C PHE A 285 -14.11 -17.86 -25.26
N ALA A 286 -15.09 -18.67 -24.86
CA ALA A 286 -16.48 -18.23 -24.86
C ALA A 286 -16.69 -17.13 -23.81
N ASP A 287 -17.73 -16.30 -23.99
CA ASP A 287 -17.99 -15.16 -23.10
C ASP A 287 -18.12 -15.58 -21.62
N HIS A 288 -18.72 -16.73 -21.33
CA HIS A 288 -18.90 -17.24 -19.97
C HIS A 288 -17.66 -17.93 -19.37
N GLU A 289 -16.58 -18.08 -20.13
CA GLU A 289 -15.34 -18.75 -19.69
C GLU A 289 -14.25 -17.75 -19.28
N ILE A 290 -14.53 -16.43 -19.30
CA ILE A 290 -13.50 -15.40 -19.11
C ILE A 290 -13.94 -14.31 -18.12
N VAL A 291 -12.97 -13.88 -17.31
CA VAL A 291 -13.03 -12.72 -16.42
C VAL A 291 -11.92 -11.74 -16.82
N TYR A 292 -12.26 -10.47 -16.90
CA TYR A 292 -11.30 -9.38 -17.09
C TYR A 292 -11.10 -8.65 -15.77
N LEU A 293 -9.89 -8.74 -15.22
CA LEU A 293 -9.50 -7.99 -14.03
C LEU A 293 -8.83 -6.69 -14.49
N VAL A 294 -9.49 -5.55 -14.24
CA VAL A 294 -9.13 -4.25 -14.83
C VAL A 294 -8.87 -3.18 -13.78
N THR A 295 -7.95 -2.26 -14.07
CA THR A 295 -7.84 -0.99 -13.33
C THR A 295 -8.92 0.01 -13.75
N GLY A 296 -9.12 1.06 -12.95
CA GLY A 296 -9.97 2.20 -13.31
C GLY A 296 -11.27 2.31 -12.53
N SER A 297 -11.31 1.76 -11.31
CA SER A 297 -12.52 1.78 -10.46
C SER A 297 -12.92 3.18 -9.99
N GLN A 298 -12.05 4.19 -10.13
CA GLN A 298 -12.34 5.59 -9.79
C GLN A 298 -12.70 6.44 -11.03
N GLY A 299 -12.81 5.82 -12.21
CA GLY A 299 -13.16 6.53 -13.45
C GLY A 299 -11.99 7.28 -14.09
N GLU A 300 -10.75 6.91 -13.76
CA GLU A 300 -9.55 7.54 -14.29
C GLU A 300 -9.55 7.45 -15.83
N PRO A 301 -9.45 8.57 -16.58
CA PRO A 301 -9.65 8.55 -18.03
C PRO A 301 -8.66 7.66 -18.79
N ARG A 302 -7.44 7.49 -18.26
CA ARG A 302 -6.38 6.67 -18.84
C ARG A 302 -6.38 5.22 -18.35
N ALA A 303 -7.24 4.83 -17.40
CA ALA A 303 -7.27 3.46 -16.89
C ALA A 303 -7.94 2.48 -17.86
N ALA A 304 -7.72 1.18 -17.62
CA ALA A 304 -8.17 0.12 -18.51
C ALA A 304 -9.69 0.15 -18.71
N LEU A 305 -10.47 0.27 -17.62
CA LEU A 305 -11.94 0.29 -17.68
C LEU A 305 -12.49 1.44 -18.55
N SER A 306 -11.98 2.66 -18.37
CA SER A 306 -12.40 3.86 -19.13
C SER A 306 -12.06 3.73 -20.61
N GLN A 307 -10.91 3.15 -20.94
CA GLN A 307 -10.53 2.91 -22.32
C GLN A 307 -11.36 1.80 -22.97
N LEU A 308 -11.71 0.75 -22.21
CA LEU A 308 -12.59 -0.33 -22.70
C LEU A 308 -13.99 0.19 -22.99
N SER A 309 -14.56 1.03 -22.11
CA SER A 309 -15.90 1.59 -22.29
C SER A 309 -16.00 2.53 -23.49
N THR A 310 -14.90 3.20 -23.84
CA THR A 310 -14.80 4.12 -25.00
C THR A 310 -14.25 3.46 -26.26
N GLN A 311 -14.00 2.14 -26.25
CA GLN A 311 -13.40 1.39 -27.37
C GLN A 311 -12.02 1.92 -27.80
N SER A 312 -11.29 2.56 -26.88
CA SER A 312 -9.95 3.10 -27.11
C SER A 312 -8.84 2.21 -26.56
N TYR A 313 -9.19 1.16 -25.79
CA TYR A 313 -8.23 0.18 -25.28
C TYR A 313 -7.65 -0.65 -26.45
N LYS A 314 -6.33 -0.64 -26.57
CA LYS A 314 -5.60 -1.29 -27.67
C LYS A 314 -5.25 -2.74 -27.38
#